data_AF-A0A968JK65-F1
#
_entry.id   AF-A0A968JK65-F1
#
_cell.length_a   1.000
_cell.length_b   1.000
_cell.length_c   1.000
_cell.angle_alpha   90.00
_cell.angle_beta   90.00
_cell.angle_gamma   90.00
#
_symmetry.space_group_name_H-M   'P 1'
#
loop_
_entity.id
_entity.type
_entity.pdbx_description
1 polymer ?
#
loop_
_entity_poly.entity_id
_entity_poly.type
_entity_poly.pdbx_seq_one_letter_code
_entity_poly.pdbx_strand_id
1 'polypeptide(L)'
;MIRGVNKIFLYTEGLGYEEFLENELVQDAVIKNFEVIGEAAYHITFELKEKYNQIEWFKIQGLRHFLVHDYYRISPEILWNTKRPIFI
;
A
#
# COMPACT_ATOMS: atom_id res chain seq x y z
N MET A 1 9.74 0.21 -3.49
CA MET A 1 8.49 -0.06 -4.22
C MET A 1 8.25 -1.55 -4.44
N ILE A 2 8.86 -2.20 -5.44
CA ILE A 2 8.58 -3.62 -5.80
C ILE A 2 8.70 -4.58 -4.60
N ARG A 3 9.76 -4.45 -3.79
CA ARG A 3 9.93 -5.26 -2.57
C ARG A 3 8.78 -5.11 -1.57
N GLY A 4 8.19 -3.93 -1.44
CA GLY A 4 7.05 -3.68 -0.56
C GLY A 4 5.78 -4.33 -1.10
N VAL A 5 5.55 -4.23 -2.41
CA VAL A 5 4.44 -4.89 -3.09
C VAL A 5 4.51 -6.42 -2.91
N ASN A 6 5.69 -7.00 -3.15
CA ASN A 6 5.89 -8.44 -3.00
C ASN A 6 5.65 -8.92 -1.56
N LYS A 7 6.05 -8.14 -0.56
CA LYS A 7 5.78 -8.45 0.85
C LYS A 7 4.29 -8.44 1.16
N ILE A 8 3.53 -7.47 0.65
CA ILE A 8 2.08 -7.42 0.83
C ILE A 8 1.42 -8.68 0.24
N PHE A 9 1.83 -9.10 -0.96
CA PHE A 9 1.34 -10.34 -1.54
C PHE A 9 1.72 -11.56 -0.70
N LEU A 10 2.98 -11.67 -0.29
CA LEU A 10 3.47 -12.78 0.52
C LEU A 10 2.71 -12.91 1.85
N TYR A 11 2.48 -11.80 2.55
CA TYR A 11 1.84 -11.83 3.87
C TYR A 11 0.33 -12.07 3.81
N THR A 12 -0.28 -11.83 2.65
CA THR A 12 -1.72 -12.02 2.44
C THR A 12 -2.04 -13.21 1.53
N GLU A 13 -1.03 -14.02 1.20
CA GLU A 13 -1.18 -15.21 0.39
C GLU A 13 -1.96 -16.27 1.17
N GLY A 14 -2.97 -16.85 0.52
CA GLY A 14 -3.83 -17.87 1.13
C GLY A 14 -4.83 -17.35 2.17
N LEU A 15 -4.74 -16.09 2.59
CA LEU A 15 -5.70 -15.50 3.53
C LEU A 15 -7.01 -15.09 2.85
N GLY A 16 -8.13 -15.40 3.50
CA GLY A 16 -9.41 -14.76 3.32
C GLY A 16 -9.49 -13.40 4.04
N TYR A 17 -10.56 -12.65 3.77
CA TYR A 17 -10.75 -11.35 4.41
C TYR A 17 -10.96 -11.46 5.92
N GLU A 18 -11.78 -12.42 6.38
CA GLU A 18 -12.03 -12.63 7.81
C GLU A 18 -10.75 -13.03 8.56
N GLU A 19 -9.93 -13.91 7.98
CA GLU A 19 -8.63 -14.30 8.55
C GLU A 19 -7.65 -13.13 8.61
N PHE A 20 -7.73 -12.19 7.66
CA PHE A 20 -6.97 -10.95 7.70
C PHE A 20 -7.47 -10.01 8.81
N LEU A 21 -8.78 -9.90 9.02
CA LEU A 21 -9.37 -9.08 10.09
C LEU A 21 -8.93 -9.52 11.49
N GLU A 22 -8.74 -10.82 11.70
CA GLU A 22 -8.29 -11.37 12.98
C GLU A 22 -6.76 -11.35 13.15
N ASN A 23 -6.00 -10.97 12.12
CA ASN A 23 -4.55 -11.03 12.11
C ASN A 23 -3.89 -9.64 12.10
N GLU A 24 -3.85 -9.00 13.28
CA GLU A 24 -3.27 -7.67 13.47
C GLU A 24 -1.80 -7.58 13.00
N LEU A 25 -1.00 -8.63 13.20
CA LEU A 25 0.40 -8.66 12.76
C LEU A 25 0.51 -8.51 11.23
N VAL A 26 -0.36 -9.19 10.48
CA VAL A 26 -0.41 -9.07 9.02
C VAL A 26 -0.92 -7.70 8.60
N GLN A 27 -1.92 -7.14 9.30
CA GLN A 27 -2.42 -5.78 9.04
C GLN A 27 -1.31 -4.73 9.21
N ASP A 28 -0.59 -4.77 10.32
CA ASP A 28 0.55 -3.88 10.60
C ASP A 28 1.65 -4.04 9.55
N ALA A 29 1.96 -5.28 9.18
CA ALA A 29 2.94 -5.56 8.15
C ALA A 29 2.51 -4.99 6.78
N VAL A 30 1.22 -5.08 6.43
CA VAL A 30 0.66 -4.52 5.19
C VAL A 30 0.72 -2.99 5.21
N ILE A 31 0.28 -2.35 6.29
CA ILE A 31 0.37 -0.89 6.50
C ILE A 31 1.81 -0.44 6.29
N LYS A 32 2.77 -1.11 6.94
CA LYS A 32 4.17 -0.72 6.85
C LYS A 32 4.71 -0.78 5.42
N ASN A 33 4.30 -1.78 4.65
CA ASN A 33 4.74 -1.91 3.27
C ASN A 33 4.06 -0.89 2.35
N PHE A 34 2.81 -0.48 2.62
CA PHE A 34 2.20 0.65 1.92
C PHE A 34 2.95 1.97 2.17
N GLU A 35 3.38 2.24 3.40
CA GLU A 35 4.24 3.40 3.69
C GLU A 35 5.53 3.38 2.87
N VAL A 36 6.22 2.23 2.83
CA VAL A 36 7.47 2.05 2.06
C VAL A 36 7.23 2.24 0.55
N ILE A 37 6.07 1.82 0.04
CA ILE A 37 5.69 2.06 -1.37
C ILE A 37 5.47 3.54 -1.62
N GLY A 38 4.73 4.24 -0.75
CA GLY A 38 4.46 5.67 -0.88
C GLY A 38 5.71 6.53 -0.75
N GLU A 39 6.62 6.20 0.17
CA GLU A 39 7.93 6.87 0.29
C GLU A 39 8.77 6.68 -0.97
N ALA A 40 8.79 5.45 -1.52
CA ALA A 40 9.47 5.20 -2.78
C ALA A 40 8.84 6.00 -3.95
N ALA A 41 7.51 6.14 -3.98
CA ALA A 41 6.81 6.93 -4.99
C ALA A 41 7.12 8.43 -4.88
N TYR A 42 7.27 8.94 -3.66
CA TYR A 42 7.67 10.32 -3.39
C TYR A 42 9.03 10.64 -4.03
N HIS A 43 10.01 9.74 -3.90
CA HIS A 43 11.36 9.92 -4.45
C HIS A 43 11.50 9.72 -5.97
N ILE A 44 10.46 9.28 -6.68
CA ILE A 44 10.53 9.20 -8.15
C ILE A 44 10.61 10.62 -8.72
N THR A 45 11.49 10.82 -9.71
CA THR A 45 11.70 12.14 -10.31
C THR A 45 10.46 12.63 -11.05
N PHE A 46 10.35 13.94 -11.22
CA PHE A 46 9.23 14.55 -11.91
C PHE A 46 9.11 14.05 -13.36
N GLU A 47 10.23 13.93 -14.07
CA GLU A 47 10.27 13.48 -15.47
C GLU A 47 9.74 12.06 -15.62
N LEU A 48 10.02 11.17 -14.66
CA LEU A 48 9.48 9.82 -14.64
C LEU A 48 7.99 9.81 -14.29
N LYS A 49 7.56 10.66 -13.34
CA LYS A 49 6.14 10.79 -12.99
C LYS A 49 5.30 11.26 -14.19
N GLU A 50 5.81 12.25 -14.94
CA GLU A 50 5.18 12.76 -16.17
C GLU A 50 5.17 11.71 -17.28
N LYS A 51 6.28 11.00 -17.47
CA LYS A 51 6.38 9.93 -18.47
C LYS A 51 5.39 8.80 -18.21
N TYR A 52 5.13 8.48 -16.94
CA TYR A 52 4.21 7.43 -16.51
C TYR A 52 2.98 8.02 -15.81
N ASN A 53 2.34 9.00 -16.43
CA ASN A 53 1.20 9.74 -15.88
C ASN A 53 -0.09 8.92 -15.72
N GLN A 54 -0.16 7.71 -16.30
CA GLN A 54 -1.25 6.77 -16.05
C GLN A 54 -1.22 6.20 -14.63
N ILE A 55 -0.07 6.28 -13.95
CA ILE A 55 0.06 5.88 -12.57
C ILE A 55 -0.33 7.07 -11.70
N GLU A 56 -1.25 6.85 -10.76
CA GLU A 56 -1.73 7.88 -9.83
C GLU A 56 -0.71 8.15 -8.71
N TRP A 57 0.47 8.67 -9.07
CA TRP A 57 1.58 8.92 -8.15
C TRP A 57 1.20 9.74 -6.92
N PHE A 58 0.30 10.71 -7.09
CA PHE A 58 -0.19 11.55 -5.99
C PHE A 58 -1.00 10.73 -4.98
N LYS A 59 -1.85 9.80 -5.43
CA LYS A 59 -2.60 8.92 -4.51
C LYS A 59 -1.68 7.98 -3.75
N ILE A 60 -0.67 7.43 -4.42
CA ILE A 60 0.32 6.54 -3.79
C ILE A 60 1.12 7.28 -2.70
N GLN A 61 1.51 8.53 -2.94
CA GLN A 61 2.16 9.39 -1.96
C GLN A 61 1.20 9.79 -0.82
N GLY A 62 -0.04 10.16 -1.17
CA GLY A 62 -1.08 10.52 -0.22
C GLY A 62 -1.44 9.39 0.74
N LEU A 63 -1.43 8.14 0.27
CA LEU A 63 -1.62 6.96 1.12
C LEU A 63 -0.58 6.90 2.24
N ARG A 64 0.70 7.14 1.93
CA ARG A 64 1.76 7.17 2.96
C ARG A 64 1.57 8.32 3.95
N HIS A 65 1.13 9.49 3.50
CA HIS A 65 0.85 10.59 4.41
C HIS A 65 -0.27 10.22 5.39
N PHE A 66 -1.37 9.66 4.86
CA PHE A 66 -2.50 9.20 5.68
C PHE A 66 -2.10 8.09 6.65
N LEU A 67 -1.36 7.07 6.20
CA LEU A 67 -0.96 5.96 7.08
C LEU A 67 -0.02 6.42 8.19
N VAL A 68 0.93 7.31 7.92
CA VAL A 68 1.86 7.77 8.98
C VAL A 68 1.16 8.61 10.07
N HIS A 69 0.11 9.36 9.73
CA HIS A 69 -0.55 10.27 10.68
C HIS A 69 -1.87 9.74 11.24
N ASP A 70 -2.59 8.92 10.48
CA ASP A 70 -3.97 8.54 10.74
C ASP A 70 -4.21 7.04 10.47
N TYR A 71 -3.19 6.16 10.54
CA TYR A 71 -3.39 4.71 10.32
C TYR A 71 -4.49 4.11 11.20
N TYR A 72 -4.64 4.56 12.44
CA TYR A 72 -5.68 4.08 13.35
C TYR A 72 -7.12 4.37 12.87
N ARG A 73 -7.29 5.25 11.88
CA ARG A 73 -8.59 5.57 11.25
C ARG A 73 -8.87 4.73 10.03
N ILE A 74 -7.90 3.95 9.53
CA ILE A 74 -8.10 3.16 8.33
C ILE A 74 -8.99 1.96 8.63
N SER A 75 -10.01 1.74 7.80
CA SER A 75 -10.75 0.49 7.85
C SER A 75 -9.84 -0.64 7.33
N PRO A 76 -9.77 -1.79 8.03
CA PRO A 76 -9.11 -2.99 7.51
C PRO A 76 -9.61 -3.41 6.13
N GLU A 77 -10.87 -3.12 5.80
CA GLU A 77 -11.46 -3.34 4.47
C GLU A 77 -10.69 -2.57 3.38
N ILE A 78 -10.34 -1.31 3.67
CA ILE A 78 -9.60 -0.47 2.74
C ILE A 78 -8.20 -1.04 2.51
N LEU A 79 -7.53 -1.48 3.58
CA LEU A 79 -6.21 -2.13 3.47
C LEU A 79 -6.28 -3.40 2.61
N TRP A 80 -7.29 -4.24 2.87
CA TRP A 80 -7.51 -5.48 2.15
C TRP A 80 -7.78 -5.26 0.66
N ASN A 81 -8.63 -4.30 0.32
CA ASN A 81 -8.97 -4.01 -1.06
C ASN A 81 -7.81 -3.34 -1.82
N THR A 82 -7.05 -2.46 -1.14
CA THR A 82 -5.91 -1.74 -1.74
C THR A 82 -4.74 -2.67 -2.09
N LYS A 83 -4.67 -3.87 -1.48
CA LYS A 83 -3.61 -4.85 -1.78
C LYS A 83 -3.68 -5.39 -3.22
N ARG A 84 -4.87 -5.35 -3.85
CA ARG A 84 -5.03 -5.77 -5.23
C ARG A 84 -4.53 -4.66 -6.14
N PRO A 85 -3.61 -4.93 -7.06
CA PRO A 85 -3.21 -3.93 -8.03
C PRO A 85 -4.42 -3.63 -8.90
N ILE A 86 -4.94 -2.40 -8.80
CA ILE A 86 -6.06 -1.97 -9.62
C ILE A 86 -5.63 -1.90 -11.09
N PHE A 87 -4.34 -1.70 -11.39
CA PHE A 87 -3.81 -1.75 -12.76
C PHE A 87 -2.33 -2.19 -12.75
N ILE A 88 -2.07 -3.44 -13.16
CA ILE A 88 -0.93 -3.78 -14.00
C ILE A 88 -1.53 -4.39 -15.27
#